data_AF-A0A817PTI4-F1
#
_entry.id   AF-A0A817PTI4-F1
#
_cell.length_a   1.000
_cell.length_b   1.000
_cell.length_c   1.000
_cell.angle_alpha   90.00
_cell.angle_beta   90.00
_cell.angle_gamma   90.00
#
_symmetry.space_group_name_H-M   'P 1'
#
loop_
_entity.id
_entity.type
_entity.pdbx_description
1 polymer ?
#
loop_
_entity_poly.entity_id
_entity_poly.type
_entity_poly.pdbx_seq_one_letter_code
_entity_poly.pdbx_strand_id
1 'polypeptide(L)'
;MPLRPIIASINAPATLIAKFLNNLLAPIYLRVVRETTFINDIDVIQKLETYVSNGYLTSTTQFITADVKYLYTMITREGVIAALIRFLEKYSYHGKI
;
A
#
# COMPACT_ATOMS: atom_id res chain seq x y z
N MET A 1 -15.10 -18.18 -9.98
CA MET A 1 -14.23 -17.26 -9.21
C MET A 1 -12.89 -17.98 -9.00
N PRO A 2 -11.72 -17.37 -9.26
CA PRO A 2 -10.44 -18.06 -9.09
C PRO A 2 -10.21 -18.37 -7.61
N LEU A 3 -9.70 -19.57 -7.31
CA LEU A 3 -9.27 -19.96 -5.97
C LEU A 3 -8.13 -19.02 -5.51
N ARG A 4 -8.29 -18.44 -4.32
CA ARG A 4 -7.28 -17.59 -3.66
C ARG A 4 -6.80 -18.30 -2.39
N PRO A 5 -5.88 -19.26 -2.51
CA PRO A 5 -5.40 -20.00 -1.36
C PRO A 5 -4.65 -19.05 -0.41
N ILE A 6 -5.01 -19.09 0.88
CA ILE A 6 -4.28 -18.38 1.93
C ILE A 6 -3.23 -19.32 2.48
N ILE A 7 -1.95 -18.96 2.36
CA ILE A 7 -0.85 -19.73 2.94
C ILE A 7 -0.71 -19.32 4.40
N ALA A 8 -1.28 -20.11 5.31
CA ALA A 8 -1.08 -19.95 6.73
C ALA A 8 0.29 -20.51 7.13
N SER A 9 1.30 -19.64 7.30
CA SER A 9 2.62 -20.06 7.79
C SER A 9 2.65 -20.09 9.32
N ILE A 10 2.02 -21.11 9.90
CA ILE A 10 2.01 -21.35 11.34
C ILE A 10 3.38 -21.94 11.72
N ASN A 11 4.14 -21.25 12.58
CA ASN A 11 5.46 -21.67 13.12
C ASN A 11 6.66 -21.71 12.16
N ALA A 12 6.62 -21.00 11.02
CA ALA A 12 7.80 -20.88 10.15
C ALA A 12 8.84 -19.90 10.75
N PRO A 13 10.14 -20.23 10.78
CA PRO A 13 11.20 -19.28 11.17
C PRO A 13 11.19 -17.98 10.37
N ALA A 14 10.73 -18.06 9.11
CA ALA A 14 10.54 -16.90 8.22
C ALA A 14 9.55 -15.87 8.78
N THR A 15 8.59 -16.26 9.63
CA THR A 15 7.62 -15.36 10.25
C THR A 15 8.31 -14.37 11.19
N LEU A 16 9.34 -14.79 11.92
CA LEU A 16 10.12 -13.90 12.80
C LEU A 16 10.90 -12.86 11.99
N ILE A 17 11.53 -13.30 10.88
CA ILE A 17 12.26 -12.41 9.97
C ILE A 17 11.30 -11.41 9.33
N ALA A 18 10.14 -11.86 8.84
CA ALA A 18 9.13 -11.00 8.26
C ALA A 18 8.61 -9.97 9.28
N LYS A 19 8.37 -10.38 10.53
CA LYS A 19 7.97 -9.47 11.61
C LYS A 19 9.05 -8.44 11.92
N PHE A 20 10.32 -8.85 11.98
CA PHE A 20 11.45 -7.94 12.15
C PHE A 20 11.51 -6.91 11.03
N LEU A 21 11.47 -7.35 9.77
CA LEU A 21 11.49 -6.46 8.60
C LEU A 21 10.29 -5.51 8.58
N ASN A 22 9.10 -6.01 8.93
CA ASN A 22 7.90 -5.17 9.03
C ASN A 22 8.07 -4.10 10.11
N ASN A 23 8.54 -4.46 11.30
CA ASN A 23 8.77 -3.49 12.38
C ASN A 23 9.83 -2.45 12.01
N LEU A 24 10.88 -2.88 11.29
CA LEU A 24 11.92 -2.00 10.80
C LEU A 24 11.36 -0.98 9.80
N LEU A 25 10.59 -1.43 8.81
CA LEU A 25 10.11 -0.59 7.71
C LEU A 25 8.84 0.22 8.05
N ALA A 26 8.04 -0.24 9.01
CA ALA A 26 6.72 0.33 9.32
C ALA A 26 6.74 1.84 9.61
N PRO A 27 7.68 2.42 10.38
CA PRO A 27 7.66 3.85 10.67
C PRO A 27 7.73 4.72 9.42
N ILE A 28 8.65 4.41 8.50
CA ILE A 28 8.79 5.17 7.25
C ILE A 28 7.68 4.83 6.26
N TYR A 29 7.28 3.55 6.18
CA TYR A 29 6.23 3.10 5.28
C TYR A 29 4.88 3.76 5.63
N LEU A 30 4.47 3.69 6.90
CA LEU A 30 3.20 4.23 7.35
C LEU A 30 3.13 5.75 7.21
N ARG A 31 4.26 6.45 7.36
CA ARG A 31 4.32 7.90 7.09
C ARG A 31 3.98 8.20 5.63
N VAL A 32 4.63 7.52 4.69
CA VAL A 32 4.44 7.76 3.25
C VAL A 32 3.06 7.30 2.78
N VAL A 33 2.58 6.15 3.28
CA VAL A 33 1.27 5.59 2.90
C VAL A 33 0.12 6.51 3.30
N ARG A 34 0.20 7.15 4.48
CA ARG A 34 -0.82 8.12 4.94
C ARG A 34 -0.99 9.32 4.02
N GLU A 35 0.05 9.68 3.27
CA GLU A 35 0.02 10.83 2.35
C GLU A 35 -0.47 10.45 0.95
N THR A 36 -0.33 9.18 0.56
CA THR A 36 -0.45 8.75 -0.84
C THR A 36 -1.58 7.76 -1.09
N THR A 37 -2.14 7.16 -0.03
CA THR A 37 -3.14 6.10 -0.13
C THR A 37 -4.20 6.24 0.96
N PHE A 38 -5.36 5.64 0.74
CA PHE A 38 -6.39 5.48 1.77
C PHE A 38 -6.10 4.20 2.57
N ILE A 39 -6.07 4.28 3.91
CA ILE A 39 -5.73 3.12 4.75
C ILE A 39 -6.94 2.20 4.91
N ASN A 40 -8.13 2.77 4.89
CA ASN A 40 -9.39 2.07 5.07
C ASN A 40 -10.53 2.80 4.35
N ASP A 41 -11.69 2.16 4.30
CA ASP A 41 -12.87 2.66 3.57
C ASP A 41 -13.44 3.95 4.18
N ILE A 42 -13.28 4.17 5.49
CA ILE A 42 -13.73 5.40 6.17
C ILE A 42 -12.90 6.59 5.68
N ASP A 43 -11.59 6.43 5.52
CA ASP A 43 -10.71 7.48 4.99
C ASP A 43 -11.14 7.91 3.58
N VAL A 44 -11.58 6.94 2.75
CA VAL A 44 -12.09 7.21 1.40
C VAL A 44 -13.34 8.08 1.46
N ILE A 45 -14.30 7.70 2.30
CA ILE A 45 -15.58 8.43 2.44
C ILE A 45 -15.33 9.86 2.90
N GLN A 46 -14.52 10.06 3.94
CA GLN A 46 -14.21 11.40 4.47
C GLN A 46 -13.56 12.31 3.42
N LYS A 47 -12.67 11.74 2.59
CA LYS A 47 -12.00 12.49 1.52
C LYS A 47 -12.95 12.80 0.37
N LEU A 48 -13.89 11.90 0.05
CA LEU A 48 -14.94 12.17 -0.92
C LEU A 48 -15.90 13.25 -0.43
N GLU A 49 -16.31 13.22 0.84
CA GLU A 49 -17.12 14.28 1.44
C GLU A 49 -16.43 15.65 1.37
N THR A 50 -15.11 15.67 1.63
CA THR A 50 -14.29 16.89 1.48
C THR A 50 -14.23 17.36 0.01
N TYR A 51 -14.13 16.43 -0.94
CA TYR A 51 -14.14 16.74 -2.36
C TYR A 51 -15.48 17.35 -2.80
N VAL A 52 -16.58 16.83 -2.26
CA VAL A 52 -17.94 17.36 -2.47
C VAL A 52 -18.12 18.73 -1.84
N SER A 53 -17.70 18.91 -0.57
CA SER A 53 -17.87 20.17 0.15
C SER A 53 -17.08 21.33 -0.48
N ASN A 54 -15.95 21.01 -1.12
CA ASN A 54 -15.18 21.98 -1.91
C ASN A 54 -15.78 22.28 -3.28
N GLY A 55 -16.91 21.66 -3.66
CA GLY A 55 -17.59 21.90 -4.93
C GLY A 55 -16.94 21.24 -6.15
N TYR A 56 -16.01 20.30 -5.94
CA TYR A 56 -15.34 19.61 -7.06
C TYR A 56 -16.21 18.50 -7.67
N LEU A 57 -17.22 18.01 -6.95
CA LEU A 57 -18.20 17.09 -7.50
C LEU A 57 -19.35 17.86 -8.15
N THR A 58 -19.33 17.92 -9.48
CA THR A 58 -20.36 18.54 -10.32
C THR A 58 -21.12 17.49 -11.14
N SER A 59 -22.25 17.87 -11.74
CA SER A 59 -23.05 17.00 -12.62
C SER A 59 -22.31 16.50 -13.86
N THR A 60 -21.21 17.16 -14.24
CA THR A 60 -20.37 16.78 -15.39
C THR A 60 -19.16 15.94 -14.98
N THR A 61 -19.00 15.63 -13.69
CA THR A 61 -17.88 14.82 -13.19
C THR A 61 -18.00 13.40 -13.70
N GLN A 62 -16.93 12.89 -14.30
CA GLN A 62 -16.84 11.51 -14.76
C GLN A 62 -16.02 10.68 -13.78
N PHE A 63 -16.50 9.48 -13.48
CA PHE A 63 -15.80 8.53 -12.62
C PHE A 63 -15.05 7.53 -13.47
N ILE A 64 -13.77 7.35 -13.17
CA ILE A 64 -12.93 6.31 -13.76
C ILE A 64 -12.55 5.34 -12.64
N THR A 65 -12.89 4.07 -12.82
CA THR A 65 -12.47 3.00 -11.92
C THR A 65 -11.43 2.14 -12.62
N ALA A 66 -10.35 1.82 -11.91
CA ALA A 66 -9.29 0.93 -12.37
C ALA A 66 -9.05 -0.12 -11.30
N ASP A 67 -8.99 -1.39 -11.71
CA ASP A 67 -8.73 -2.53 -10.83
C ASP A 67 -7.50 -3.30 -11.33
N VAL A 68 -6.57 -3.57 -10.42
CA VAL A 68 -5.37 -4.36 -10.71
C VAL A 68 -5.62 -5.78 -10.25
N LYS A 69 -5.92 -6.66 -11.22
CA LYS A 69 -6.14 -8.08 -10.96
C LYS A 69 -4.84 -8.76 -10.54
N TYR A 70 -4.93 -9.75 -9.64
CA TYR A 70 -3.81 -10.62 -9.26
C TYR A 70 -2.56 -9.90 -8.74
N LEU A 71 -2.73 -8.77 -8.05
CA LEU A 71 -1.63 -7.91 -7.57
C LEU A 71 -0.48 -8.69 -6.90
N TYR A 72 -0.81 -9.63 -6.00
CA TYR A 72 0.20 -10.41 -5.27
C TYR A 72 1.02 -11.38 -6.13
N THR A 73 0.52 -11.78 -7.30
CA THR A 73 1.22 -12.72 -8.19
C THR A 73 1.76 -12.05 -9.45
N MET A 74 1.31 -10.83 -9.78
CA MET A 74 1.77 -10.10 -10.95
C MET A 74 3.09 -9.34 -10.72
N ILE A 75 3.40 -8.98 -9.48
CA ILE A 75 4.65 -8.27 -9.19
C ILE A 75 5.79 -9.29 -9.15
N THR A 76 6.74 -9.17 -10.09
CA THR A 76 7.94 -10.01 -10.12
C THR A 76 8.81 -9.74 -8.91
N ARG A 77 9.58 -10.76 -8.48
CA ARG A 77 10.48 -10.64 -7.33
C ARG A 77 11.49 -9.50 -7.52
N GLU A 78 12.06 -9.40 -8.71
CA GLU A 78 13.01 -8.36 -9.10
C GLU A 78 12.35 -6.98 -9.04
N GLY A 79 11.09 -6.89 -9.47
CA GLY A 79 10.29 -5.66 -9.40
C GLY A 79 10.07 -5.19 -7.97
N VAL A 80 9.72 -6.11 -7.05
CA VAL A 80 9.56 -5.78 -5.62
C VAL A 80 10.87 -5.25 -5.03
N ILE A 81 11.99 -5.93 -5.30
CA ILE A 81 13.30 -5.55 -4.76
C ILE A 81 13.71 -4.16 -5.29
N ALA A 82 13.57 -3.92 -6.59
CA ALA A 82 13.89 -2.63 -7.20
C ALA A 82 13.01 -1.50 -6.63
N ALA A 83 11.71 -1.76 -6.42
CA ALA A 83 10.81 -0.78 -5.82
C ALA A 83 11.19 -0.47 -4.36
N LEU A 84 11.56 -1.48 -3.57
CA LEU A 84 12.01 -1.31 -2.19
C LEU A 84 13.30 -0.49 -2.11
N ILE A 85 14.29 -0.76 -2.98
CA ILE A 85 15.53 0.03 -3.04
C ILE A 85 15.22 1.51 -3.29
N ARG A 86 14.43 1.81 -4.33
CA ARG A 86 14.03 3.18 -4.65
C ARG A 86 13.26 3.86 -3.52
N PHE A 87 12.38 3.11 -2.85
CA PHE A 87 11.64 3.60 -1.70
C PHE A 87 12.59 3.99 -0.57
N LEU A 88 13.56 3.13 -0.25
CA LEU A 88 14.54 3.39 0.81
C LEU A 88 15.49 4.54 0.45
N GLU A 89 15.97 4.62 -0.77
CA GLU A 89 16.81 5.74 -1.24
C GLU A 89 16.08 7.09 -1.10
N LYS A 90 14.78 7.11 -1.37
CA LYS A 90 13.97 8.33 -1.31
C LYS A 90 13.57 8.73 0.10
N TYR A 91 13.25 7.77 0.97
CA TYR A 91 12.57 8.04 2.23
C TYR A 91 13.35 7.65 3.50
N SER A 92 14.49 6.97 3.37
CA SER A 92 15.41 6.76 4.50
C SER A 92 16.33 7.97 4.69
N TYR A 93 16.58 8.36 5.93
CA TYR A 93 17.48 9.46 6.22
C TYR A 93 18.90 8.90 6.42
N HIS A 94 19.70 8.89 5.36
CA HIS A 94 21.11 8.48 5.41
C HIS A 94 21.32 7.08 6.03
N GLY A 95 20.47 6.11 5.67
CA GLY A 95 20.55 4.74 6.20
C GLY A 95 19.95 4.56 7.59
N LYS A 96 19.32 5.60 8.17
CA LYS A 96 18.51 5.51 9.39
C LYS A 96 17.03 5.47 9.01
N ILE A 97 16.34 4.47 9.54
CA ILE A 97 14.90 4.26 9.41
C ILE A 97 14.22 4.74 10.69
#